data_AF-A0AAU0RZV1-F1
#
_entry.id   AF-A0AAU0RZV1-F1
#
_cell.length_a   1.000
_cell.length_b   1.000
_cell.length_c   1.000
_cell.angle_alpha   90.00
_cell.angle_beta   90.00
_cell.angle_gamma   90.00
#
_symmetry.space_group_name_H-M   'P 1'
#
loop_
_entity.id
_entity.type
_entity.pdbx_description
1 polymer ?
#
loop_
_entity_poly.entity_id
_entity_poly.type
_entity_poly.pdbx_seq_one_letter_code
_entity_poly.pdbx_strand_id
1 'polypeptide(L)'
;MTLAHLAQYGGITVMLPAAIVVGIWLYVSGSKRSALIWLATMLSVYVIVGISKILFKGWGIGLHSLNISVISGHAMHTCLVLPVVLSLLARQIDPRLRWPAAGVGLIFGWWFATYCVAPFVHPLQEAVAGALLGTVAAISFLYSVDGLEIRKIPLAALVLGISFMAFNATTTKYTAESVLNRIAVTLSGGDRAFKQPEWRTPQVQLQLKPPS
;
A
#
# COMPACT_ATOMS: atom_id res chain seq x y z
N MET A 1 3.03 22.39 -0.57
CA MET A 1 2.43 21.16 -0.01
C MET A 1 3.31 20.67 1.14
N THR A 2 2.71 20.25 2.26
CA THR A 2 3.47 19.68 3.40
C THR A 2 3.59 18.16 3.27
N LEU A 3 4.59 17.55 3.92
CA LEU A 3 4.79 16.08 3.91
C LEU A 3 3.58 15.30 4.46
N ALA A 4 2.88 15.87 5.46
CA ALA A 4 1.63 15.32 5.97
C ALA A 4 0.51 15.26 4.91
N HIS A 5 0.39 16.28 4.04
CA HIS A 5 -0.55 16.24 2.92
C HIS A 5 -0.15 15.21 1.88
N LEU A 6 1.15 15.05 1.61
CA LEU A 6 1.65 14.03 0.69
C LEU A 6 1.32 12.62 1.18
N ALA A 7 1.42 12.36 2.48
CA ALA A 7 1.11 11.04 3.05
C ALA A 7 -0.30 10.52 2.67
N GLN A 8 -1.28 11.42 2.54
CA GLN A 8 -2.66 11.08 2.15
C GLN A 8 -2.77 10.56 0.72
N TYR A 9 -1.80 10.85 -0.15
CA TYR A 9 -1.77 10.32 -1.53
C TYR A 9 -1.38 8.85 -1.58
N GLY A 10 -0.75 8.29 -0.54
CA GLY A 10 -0.55 6.84 -0.41
C GLY A 10 -1.85 6.09 -0.04
N GLY A 11 -2.92 6.82 0.23
CA GLY A 11 -4.20 6.28 0.66
C GLY A 11 -4.91 5.48 -0.43
N ILE A 12 -5.88 4.68 0.00
CA ILE A 12 -6.66 3.82 -0.90
C ILE A 12 -7.40 4.61 -1.98
N THR A 13 -7.83 5.85 -1.69
CA THR A 13 -8.54 6.70 -2.66
C THR A 13 -7.73 7.15 -3.86
N VAL A 14 -6.40 7.14 -3.79
CA VAL A 14 -5.54 7.47 -4.94
C VAL A 14 -4.91 6.21 -5.50
N MET A 15 -4.40 5.35 -4.63
CA MET A 15 -3.62 4.19 -5.06
C MET A 15 -4.47 3.05 -5.60
N LEU A 16 -5.69 2.83 -5.09
CA LEU A 16 -6.57 1.80 -5.65
C LEU A 16 -7.04 2.17 -7.06
N PRO A 17 -7.52 3.40 -7.34
CA PRO A 17 -7.74 3.85 -8.71
C PRO A 17 -6.53 3.69 -9.63
N ALA A 18 -5.33 4.07 -9.16
CA ALA A 18 -4.11 3.91 -9.94
C ALA A 18 -3.83 2.44 -10.26
N ALA A 19 -4.01 1.54 -9.30
CA ALA A 19 -3.84 0.11 -9.52
C ALA A 19 -4.89 -0.49 -10.45
N ILE A 20 -6.14 0.01 -10.44
CA ILE A 20 -7.17 -0.38 -11.41
C ILE A 20 -6.75 0.04 -12.82
N VAL A 21 -6.25 1.28 -12.99
CA VAL A 21 -5.73 1.75 -14.27
C VAL A 21 -4.58 0.88 -14.77
N VAL A 22 -3.65 0.47 -13.90
CA VAL A 22 -2.60 -0.50 -14.26
C VAL A 22 -3.20 -1.81 -14.77
N GLY A 23 -4.23 -2.33 -14.10
CA GLY A 23 -4.93 -3.54 -14.55
C GLY A 23 -5.57 -3.39 -15.93
N ILE A 24 -6.20 -2.24 -16.19
CA ILE A 24 -6.78 -1.90 -17.49
C ILE A 24 -5.67 -1.80 -18.55
N TRP A 25 -4.58 -1.08 -18.27
CA TRP A 25 -3.44 -0.98 -19.17
C TRP A 25 -2.88 -2.35 -19.53
N LEU A 26 -2.65 -3.21 -18.56
CA LEU A 26 -2.16 -4.58 -18.79
C LEU A 26 -3.16 -5.41 -19.62
N TYR A 27 -4.46 -5.24 -19.40
CA TYR A 27 -5.50 -5.95 -20.16
C TYR A 27 -5.54 -5.52 -21.63
N VAL A 28 -5.43 -4.21 -21.90
CA VAL A 28 -5.49 -3.68 -23.28
C VAL A 28 -4.14 -3.77 -24.01
N SER A 29 -3.02 -3.79 -23.27
CA SER A 29 -1.67 -3.79 -23.84
C SER A 29 -1.02 -5.17 -23.87
N GLY A 30 -1.60 -6.20 -23.25
CA GLY A 30 -0.94 -7.51 -23.15
C GLY A 30 -1.92 -8.67 -23.11
N SER A 31 -1.39 -9.84 -22.73
CA SER A 31 -2.21 -11.01 -22.47
C SER A 31 -3.09 -10.81 -21.23
N LYS A 32 -4.31 -11.36 -21.25
CA LYS A 32 -5.18 -11.49 -20.07
C LYS A 32 -4.44 -12.04 -18.84
N ARG A 33 -3.40 -12.86 -19.07
CA ARG A 33 -2.52 -13.39 -18.03
C ARG A 33 -1.82 -12.31 -17.20
N SER A 34 -1.30 -11.24 -17.81
CA SER A 34 -0.62 -10.17 -17.08
C SER A 34 -1.60 -9.42 -16.17
N ALA A 35 -2.81 -9.17 -16.65
CA ALA A 35 -3.88 -8.55 -15.84
C ALA A 35 -4.33 -9.46 -14.68
N LEU A 36 -4.43 -10.78 -14.91
CA LEU A 36 -4.74 -11.75 -13.85
C LEU A 36 -3.65 -11.84 -12.79
N ILE A 37 -2.37 -11.88 -13.20
CA ILE A 37 -1.24 -11.85 -12.25
C ILE A 37 -1.28 -10.56 -11.44
N TRP A 38 -1.54 -9.41 -12.07
CA TRP A 38 -1.68 -8.14 -11.36
C TRP A 38 -2.83 -8.17 -10.34
N LEU A 39 -4.00 -8.66 -10.75
CA LEU A 39 -5.15 -8.80 -9.86
C LEU A 39 -4.84 -9.72 -8.67
N ALA A 40 -4.16 -10.84 -8.91
CA ALA A 40 -3.74 -11.77 -7.86
C ALA A 40 -2.72 -11.12 -6.90
N THR A 41 -1.72 -10.41 -7.42
CA THR A 41 -0.73 -9.68 -6.62
C THR A 41 -1.42 -8.64 -5.73
N MET A 42 -2.32 -7.85 -6.31
CA MET A 42 -3.12 -6.87 -5.59
C MET A 42 -3.94 -7.54 -4.49
N LEU A 43 -4.79 -8.51 -4.84
CA LEU A 43 -5.63 -9.19 -3.86
C LEU A 43 -4.82 -9.76 -2.70
N SER A 44 -3.67 -10.37 -3.00
CA SER A 44 -2.78 -10.94 -1.99
C SER A 44 -2.29 -9.90 -0.98
N VAL A 45 -1.76 -8.76 -1.43
CA VAL A 45 -1.26 -7.73 -0.51
C VAL A 45 -2.38 -7.02 0.26
N TYR A 46 -3.56 -6.82 -0.36
CA TYR A 46 -4.72 -6.24 0.33
C TYR A 46 -5.25 -7.17 1.41
N VAL A 47 -5.28 -8.48 1.15
CA VAL A 47 -5.66 -9.49 2.14
C VAL A 47 -4.67 -9.51 3.30
N ILE A 48 -3.35 -9.53 3.03
CA ILE A 48 -2.33 -9.52 4.08
C ILE A 48 -2.46 -8.27 4.97
N VAL A 49 -2.58 -7.08 4.37
CA VAL A 49 -2.76 -5.83 5.12
C VAL A 49 -4.09 -5.82 5.88
N GLY A 50 -5.18 -6.26 5.25
CA GLY A 50 -6.50 -6.33 5.86
C GLY A 50 -6.54 -7.25 7.07
N ILE A 51 -6.01 -8.47 6.94
CA ILE A 51 -5.88 -9.44 8.03
C ILE A 51 -5.05 -8.86 9.17
N SER A 52 -3.89 -8.24 8.88
CA SER A 52 -3.06 -7.63 9.93
C SER A 52 -3.82 -6.58 10.73
N LYS A 53 -4.65 -5.76 10.05
CA LYS A 53 -5.48 -4.74 10.68
C LYS A 53 -6.64 -5.34 11.47
N ILE A 54 -7.28 -6.38 10.96
CA ILE A 54 -8.40 -7.05 11.64
C ILE A 54 -7.91 -7.78 12.89
N LEU A 55 -6.81 -8.53 12.80
CA LEU A 55 -6.21 -9.23 13.95
C LEU A 55 -5.87 -8.26 15.08
N PHE A 56 -5.23 -7.15 14.74
CA PHE A 56 -4.90 -6.14 15.72
C PHE A 56 -6.14 -5.43 16.28
N LYS A 57 -7.06 -4.96 15.41
CA LYS A 57 -8.25 -4.21 15.85
C LYS A 57 -9.25 -5.07 16.61
N GLY A 58 -9.33 -6.36 16.31
CA GLY A 58 -10.27 -7.29 16.94
C GLY A 58 -9.71 -7.90 18.23
N TRP A 59 -8.45 -8.34 18.21
CA TRP A 59 -7.84 -9.15 19.29
C TRP A 59 -6.55 -8.56 19.87
N GLY A 60 -6.11 -7.39 19.41
CA GLY A 60 -4.83 -6.80 19.85
C GLY A 60 -3.59 -7.55 19.33
N ILE A 61 -3.76 -8.54 18.44
CA ILE A 61 -2.66 -9.38 17.97
C ILE A 61 -1.80 -8.60 16.98
N GLY A 62 -0.51 -8.48 17.30
CA GLY A 62 0.52 -7.90 16.44
C GLY A 62 1.88 -8.54 16.70
N LEU A 63 2.88 -8.15 15.90
CA LEU A 63 4.27 -8.59 16.06
C LEU A 63 4.96 -7.73 17.12
N HIS A 64 4.85 -8.17 18.37
CA HIS A 64 5.37 -7.44 19.54
C HIS A 64 6.89 -7.26 19.49
N SER A 65 7.64 -8.28 19.10
CA SER A 65 9.11 -8.26 19.03
C SER A 65 9.66 -7.22 18.04
N LEU A 66 8.90 -6.92 16.99
CA LEU A 66 9.24 -5.92 15.99
C LEU A 66 8.53 -4.59 16.20
N ASN A 67 7.73 -4.47 17.28
CA ASN A 67 6.88 -3.33 17.55
C ASN A 67 5.96 -2.98 16.35
N ILE A 68 5.33 -3.98 15.72
CA ILE A 68 4.40 -3.81 14.59
C ILE A 68 3.01 -4.26 15.03
N SER A 69 2.06 -3.33 15.10
CA SER A 69 0.66 -3.66 15.37
C SER A 69 -0.07 -4.00 14.09
N VAL A 70 0.12 -3.18 13.05
CA VAL A 70 -0.50 -3.36 11.75
C VAL A 70 0.49 -3.10 10.64
N ILE A 71 0.24 -3.66 9.45
CA ILE A 71 1.04 -3.35 8.26
C ILE A 71 0.47 -2.07 7.62
N SER A 72 1.35 -1.10 7.30
CA SER A 72 0.93 0.16 6.69
C SER A 72 0.48 -0.03 5.24
N GLY A 73 -0.82 0.16 5.00
CA GLY A 73 -1.38 0.15 3.64
C GLY A 73 -0.85 1.28 2.76
N HIS A 74 -0.54 2.45 3.34
CA HIS A 74 -0.02 3.59 2.57
C HIS A 74 1.37 3.31 2.01
N ALA A 75 2.28 2.80 2.85
CA ALA A 75 3.61 2.42 2.41
C ALA A 75 3.57 1.24 1.43
N MET A 76 2.73 0.24 1.71
CA MET A 76 2.52 -0.92 0.82
C MET A 76 2.05 -0.49 -0.57
N HIS A 77 1.01 0.34 -0.67
CA HIS A 77 0.51 0.79 -1.96
C HIS A 77 1.57 1.56 -2.75
N THR A 78 2.24 2.53 -2.14
CA THR A 78 3.21 3.38 -2.85
C THR A 78 4.40 2.55 -3.37
N CYS A 79 4.93 1.64 -2.53
CA CYS A 79 6.02 0.75 -2.94
C CYS A 79 5.60 -0.35 -3.92
N LEU A 80 4.30 -0.59 -4.09
CA LEU A 80 3.77 -1.52 -5.10
C LEU A 80 3.48 -0.80 -6.43
N VAL A 81 2.65 0.23 -6.38
CA VAL A 81 2.06 0.85 -7.57
C VAL A 81 3.07 1.72 -8.32
N LEU A 82 3.86 2.54 -7.61
CA LEU A 82 4.79 3.48 -8.25
C LEU A 82 5.85 2.79 -9.12
N PRO A 83 6.60 1.76 -8.65
CA PRO A 83 7.57 1.09 -9.50
C PRO A 83 6.93 0.39 -10.71
N VAL A 84 5.71 -0.16 -10.55
CA VAL A 84 4.99 -0.83 -11.64
C VAL A 84 4.52 0.17 -12.69
N VAL A 85 3.91 1.29 -12.28
CA VAL A 85 3.48 2.36 -13.20
C VAL A 85 4.68 2.91 -13.96
N LEU A 86 5.77 3.29 -13.27
CA LEU A 86 6.96 3.84 -13.92
C LEU A 86 7.59 2.83 -14.88
N SER A 87 7.68 1.56 -14.50
CA SER A 87 8.15 0.48 -15.39
C SER A 87 7.31 0.36 -16.64
N LEU A 88 5.97 0.34 -16.52
CA LEU A 88 5.07 0.21 -17.67
C LEU A 88 5.12 1.41 -18.61
N LEU A 89 5.21 2.63 -18.06
CA LEU A 89 5.34 3.86 -18.82
C LEU A 89 6.69 3.91 -19.56
N ALA A 90 7.78 3.57 -18.88
CA ALA A 90 9.12 3.55 -19.48
C ALA A 90 9.21 2.53 -20.63
N ARG A 91 8.55 1.36 -20.50
CA ARG A 91 8.45 0.36 -21.58
C ARG A 91 7.76 0.88 -22.84
N GLN A 92 6.92 1.91 -22.74
CA GLN A 92 6.29 2.52 -23.93
C GLN A 92 7.30 3.30 -24.78
N ILE A 93 8.39 3.76 -24.16
CA ILE A 93 9.49 4.51 -24.81
C ILE A 93 10.58 3.53 -25.24
N ASP A 94 11.14 2.78 -24.30
CA ASP A 94 12.16 1.75 -24.54
C ASP A 94 11.98 0.59 -23.53
N PRO A 95 11.76 -0.66 -23.98
CA PRO A 95 11.66 -1.83 -23.11
C PRO A 95 12.81 -2.01 -22.12
N ARG A 96 14.02 -1.54 -22.46
CA ARG A 96 15.22 -1.64 -21.60
C ARG A 96 15.12 -0.79 -20.34
N LEU A 97 14.31 0.27 -20.35
CA LEU A 97 14.15 1.19 -19.23
C LEU A 97 13.22 0.66 -18.12
N ARG A 98 12.62 -0.52 -18.29
CA ARG A 98 11.66 -1.10 -17.34
C ARG A 98 12.19 -1.24 -15.92
N TRP A 99 13.41 -1.78 -15.78
CA TRP A 99 14.04 -2.02 -14.48
C TRP A 99 14.63 -0.75 -13.87
N PRO A 100 15.34 0.12 -14.62
CA PRO A 100 15.73 1.43 -14.12
C PRO A 100 14.54 2.26 -13.59
N ALA A 101 13.44 2.32 -14.34
CA ALA A 101 12.25 3.06 -13.94
C ALA A 101 11.56 2.45 -12.71
N ALA A 102 11.51 1.11 -12.61
CA ALA A 102 11.07 0.43 -11.39
C ALA A 102 11.95 0.78 -10.19
N GLY A 103 13.27 0.81 -10.37
CA GLY A 103 14.23 1.20 -9.33
C GLY A 103 14.00 2.62 -8.82
N VAL A 104 13.78 3.58 -9.72
CA VAL A 104 13.40 4.96 -9.37
C VAL A 104 12.10 4.97 -8.57
N GLY A 105 11.09 4.22 -9.00
CA GLY A 105 9.82 4.10 -8.28
C GLY A 105 9.97 3.51 -6.88
N LEU A 106 10.84 2.52 -6.69
CA LEU A 106 11.15 1.96 -5.37
C LEU A 106 11.84 2.98 -4.48
N ILE A 107 12.84 3.71 -5.00
CA ILE A 107 13.56 4.75 -4.24
C ILE A 107 12.56 5.81 -3.74
N PHE A 108 11.70 6.31 -4.63
CA PHE A 108 10.66 7.27 -4.24
C PHE A 108 9.63 6.67 -3.29
N GLY A 109 9.23 5.42 -3.50
CA GLY A 109 8.28 4.74 -2.61
C GLY A 109 8.82 4.56 -1.20
N TRP A 110 10.10 4.19 -1.07
CA TRP A 110 10.78 4.07 0.22
C TRP A 110 10.97 5.42 0.90
N TRP A 111 11.39 6.45 0.16
CA TRP A 111 11.44 7.82 0.67
C TRP A 111 10.07 8.27 1.18
N PHE A 112 9.00 8.01 0.43
CA PHE A 112 7.64 8.33 0.85
C PHE A 112 7.25 7.58 2.12
N ALA A 113 7.56 6.28 2.21
CA ALA A 113 7.27 5.48 3.39
C ALA A 113 7.99 6.01 4.65
N THR A 114 9.26 6.39 4.54
CA THR A 114 10.06 6.84 5.69
C THR A 114 9.82 8.29 6.08
N TYR A 115 9.58 9.20 5.12
CA TYR A 115 9.50 10.64 5.40
C TYR A 115 8.07 11.20 5.38
N CYS A 116 7.11 10.51 4.76
CA CYS A 116 5.71 10.92 4.76
C CYS A 116 4.84 9.99 5.60
N VAL A 117 4.99 8.67 5.47
CA VAL A 117 4.10 7.73 6.19
C VAL A 117 4.52 7.56 7.65
N ALA A 118 5.82 7.34 7.91
CA ALA A 118 6.33 7.09 9.25
C ALA A 118 6.03 8.22 10.27
N PRO A 119 6.18 9.51 9.91
CA PRO A 119 5.98 10.59 10.87
C PRO A 119 4.51 11.00 11.06
N PHE A 120 3.64 10.70 10.09
CA PHE A 120 2.30 11.30 10.03
C PHE A 120 1.14 10.31 9.98
N VAL A 121 1.39 9.01 9.78
CA VAL A 121 0.32 8.02 9.56
C VAL A 121 0.50 6.74 10.40
N HIS A 122 1.65 6.07 10.29
CA HIS A 122 1.94 4.81 10.96
C HIS A 122 3.36 4.84 11.53
N PRO A 123 3.66 4.24 12.70
CA PRO A 123 5.03 4.10 13.20
C PRO A 123 6.00 3.55 12.14
N LEU A 124 7.29 3.92 12.26
CA LEU A 124 8.32 3.55 11.29
C LEU A 124 8.35 2.05 10.97
N GLN A 125 8.25 1.19 11.98
CA GLN A 125 8.29 -0.26 11.80
C GLN A 125 7.11 -0.76 10.95
N GLU A 126 5.92 -0.20 11.15
CA GLU A 126 4.72 -0.51 10.36
C GLU A 126 4.82 0.01 8.92
N ALA A 127 5.41 1.21 8.75
CA ALA A 127 5.70 1.79 7.45
C ALA A 127 6.72 0.95 6.66
N VAL A 128 7.82 0.53 7.30
CA VAL A 128 8.85 -0.35 6.73
C VAL A 128 8.25 -1.71 6.36
N ALA A 129 7.44 -2.32 7.23
CA ALA A 129 6.77 -3.59 6.94
C ALA A 129 5.85 -3.48 5.72
N GLY A 130 5.09 -2.39 5.61
CA GLY A 130 4.29 -2.09 4.43
C GLY A 130 5.14 -1.92 3.17
N ALA A 131 6.19 -1.11 3.24
CA ALA A 131 7.10 -0.86 2.12
C ALA A 131 7.78 -2.15 1.60
N LEU A 132 8.21 -3.04 2.50
CA LEU A 132 8.77 -4.34 2.15
C LEU A 132 7.75 -5.21 1.42
N LEU A 133 6.54 -5.33 1.97
CA LEU A 133 5.46 -6.10 1.33
C LEU A 133 5.15 -5.58 -0.08
N GLY A 134 5.03 -4.26 -0.24
CA GLY A 134 4.81 -3.62 -1.54
C GLY A 134 5.97 -3.85 -2.52
N THR A 135 7.21 -3.74 -2.04
CA THR A 135 8.43 -3.97 -2.84
C THR A 135 8.49 -5.40 -3.35
N VAL A 136 8.29 -6.40 -2.48
CA VAL A 136 8.28 -7.81 -2.85
C VAL A 136 7.19 -8.09 -3.89
N ALA A 137 5.99 -7.55 -3.67
CA ALA A 137 4.88 -7.70 -4.60
C ALA A 137 5.15 -7.05 -5.97
N ALA A 138 5.71 -5.84 -6.00
CA ALA A 138 6.08 -5.15 -7.25
C ALA A 138 7.13 -5.92 -8.03
N ILE A 139 8.22 -6.32 -7.37
CA ILE A 139 9.32 -7.06 -7.99
C ILE A 139 8.82 -8.42 -8.50
N SER A 140 8.07 -9.17 -7.69
CA SER A 140 7.51 -10.46 -8.08
C SER A 140 6.56 -10.34 -9.27
N PHE A 141 5.71 -9.30 -9.28
CA PHE A 141 4.85 -9.01 -10.42
C PHE A 141 5.66 -8.71 -11.68
N LEU A 142 6.61 -7.78 -11.60
CA LEU A 142 7.42 -7.36 -12.75
C LEU A 142 8.22 -8.53 -13.34
N TYR A 143 8.82 -9.38 -12.49
CA TYR A 143 9.48 -10.61 -12.95
C TYR A 143 8.50 -11.59 -13.60
N SER A 144 7.30 -11.77 -13.03
CA SER A 144 6.30 -12.69 -13.57
C SER A 144 5.77 -12.30 -14.94
N VAL A 145 5.84 -11.01 -15.29
CA VAL A 145 5.41 -10.47 -16.59
C VAL A 145 6.57 -10.11 -17.51
N ASP A 146 7.81 -10.40 -17.11
CA ASP A 146 9.02 -9.96 -17.83
C ASP A 146 9.20 -10.64 -19.18
N GLY A 147 8.84 -11.93 -19.23
CA GLY A 147 8.82 -12.76 -20.44
C GLY A 147 7.47 -12.77 -21.16
N LEU A 148 6.48 -12.00 -20.70
CA LEU A 148 5.22 -11.82 -21.41
C LEU A 148 5.36 -10.63 -22.36
N GLU A 149 4.95 -10.81 -23.62
CA GLU A 149 4.86 -9.69 -24.57
C GLU A 149 3.78 -8.71 -24.10
N ILE A 150 4.24 -7.57 -23.57
CA ILE A 150 3.39 -6.41 -23.32
C ILE A 150 3.56 -5.51 -24.54
N ARG A 151 2.53 -5.46 -25.38
CA ARG A 151 2.40 -4.55 -26.52
C ARG A 151 2.27 -3.12 -26.02
N LYS A 152 2.27 -2.17 -26.97
CA LYS A 152 2.06 -0.75 -26.64
C LYS A 152 0.66 -0.52 -26.09
N ILE A 153 0.56 0.28 -25.04
CA ILE A 153 -0.71 0.76 -24.51
C ILE A 153 -1.30 1.76 -25.52
N PRO A 154 -2.57 1.60 -25.95
CA PRO A 154 -3.20 2.57 -26.82
C PRO A 154 -3.17 3.98 -26.21
N LEU A 155 -2.84 5.00 -27.01
CA LEU A 155 -2.69 6.38 -26.52
C LEU A 155 -3.93 6.88 -25.76
N ALA A 156 -5.13 6.53 -26.24
CA ALA A 156 -6.37 6.87 -25.56
C ALA A 156 -6.46 6.26 -24.14
N ALA A 157 -6.09 4.99 -23.98
CA ALA A 157 -6.06 4.32 -22.68
C ALA A 157 -5.00 4.92 -21.75
N LEU A 158 -3.84 5.30 -22.31
CA LEU A 158 -2.77 5.98 -21.58
C LEU A 158 -3.23 7.34 -21.03
N VAL A 159 -3.77 8.19 -21.91
CA VAL A 159 -4.26 9.54 -21.55
C VAL A 159 -5.40 9.43 -20.55
N LEU A 160 -6.41 8.60 -20.80
CA LEU A 160 -7.52 8.38 -19.87
C LEU A 160 -7.04 7.88 -18.51
N GLY A 161 -6.09 6.94 -18.51
CA GLY A 161 -5.51 6.41 -17.28
C GLY A 161 -4.79 7.47 -16.46
N ILE A 162 -3.93 8.27 -17.09
CA ILE A 162 -3.20 9.37 -16.43
C ILE A 162 -4.17 10.43 -15.93
N SER A 163 -5.15 10.85 -16.75
CA SER A 163 -6.17 11.82 -16.36
C SER A 163 -7.02 11.31 -15.18
N PHE A 164 -7.38 10.03 -15.18
CA PHE A 164 -8.14 9.43 -14.08
C PHE A 164 -7.32 9.37 -12.79
N MET A 165 -6.04 9.01 -12.85
CA MET A 165 -5.14 9.08 -11.69
C MET A 165 -5.01 10.52 -11.16
N ALA A 166 -4.81 11.49 -12.05
CA ALA A 166 -4.71 12.91 -11.69
C ALA A 166 -6.00 13.43 -11.05
N PHE A 167 -7.17 13.05 -11.58
CA PHE A 167 -8.47 13.39 -11.00
C PHE A 167 -8.65 12.80 -9.59
N ASN A 168 -8.33 11.52 -9.39
CA ASN A 168 -8.38 10.91 -8.05
C ASN A 168 -7.34 11.53 -7.10
N ALA A 169 -6.25 12.11 -7.63
CA ALA A 169 -5.30 12.88 -6.84
C ALA A 169 -5.93 14.18 -6.29
N THR A 170 -6.95 14.76 -6.94
CA THR A 170 -7.63 15.98 -6.47
C THR A 170 -8.87 15.73 -5.61
N THR A 171 -9.37 14.50 -5.50
CA THR A 171 -10.54 14.17 -4.67
C THR A 171 -10.24 14.10 -3.18
N THR A 172 -11.28 14.28 -2.36
CA THR A 172 -11.24 14.10 -0.90
C THR A 172 -10.72 12.71 -0.55
N LYS A 173 -9.75 12.67 0.37
CA LYS A 173 -9.09 11.43 0.78
C LYS A 173 -9.91 10.76 1.88
N TYR A 174 -10.35 9.54 1.61
CA TYR A 174 -11.12 8.72 2.55
C TYR A 174 -10.24 7.57 3.05
N THR A 175 -10.38 7.26 4.34
CA THR A 175 -9.68 6.15 4.99
C THR A 175 -10.62 4.96 5.13
N ALA A 176 -10.15 3.76 4.78
CA ALA A 176 -10.90 2.49 5.00
C ALA A 176 -11.01 2.08 6.48
N GLU A 177 -10.55 2.95 7.39
CA GLU A 177 -10.50 2.77 8.84
C GLU A 177 -11.86 2.38 9.43
N SER A 178 -12.94 3.06 9.02
CA SER A 178 -14.28 2.86 9.56
C SER A 178 -14.88 1.50 9.22
N VAL A 179 -14.65 1.02 7.99
CA VAL A 179 -15.08 -0.31 7.54
C VAL A 179 -14.32 -1.40 8.28
N LEU A 180 -12.99 -1.25 8.39
CA LEU A 180 -12.15 -2.19 9.12
C LEU A 180 -12.52 -2.27 10.60
N ASN A 181 -12.85 -1.13 11.23
CA ASN A 181 -13.30 -1.11 12.62
C ASN A 181 -14.60 -1.90 12.81
N ARG A 182 -15.57 -1.75 11.90
CA ARG A 182 -16.84 -2.48 11.96
C ARG A 182 -16.61 -3.99 11.82
N ILE A 183 -15.84 -4.40 10.80
CA ILE A 183 -15.53 -5.82 10.57
C ILE A 183 -14.81 -6.42 11.78
N ALA A 184 -13.81 -5.72 12.33
CA ALA A 184 -13.06 -6.20 13.48
C ALA A 184 -13.95 -6.39 14.72
N VAL A 185 -14.81 -5.41 15.04
CA VAL A 185 -15.77 -5.47 16.16
C VAL A 185 -16.78 -6.60 15.98
N THR A 186 -17.33 -6.74 14.77
CA THR A 186 -18.29 -7.82 14.48
C THR A 186 -17.67 -9.20 14.59
N LEU A 187 -16.42 -9.36 14.14
CA LEU A 187 -15.73 -10.66 14.18
C LEU A 187 -15.18 -11.00 15.58
N SER A 188 -14.73 -10.01 16.35
CA SER A 188 -14.20 -10.25 17.70
C SER A 188 -15.28 -10.36 18.77
N GLY A 189 -16.48 -9.85 18.49
CA GLY A 189 -17.57 -9.77 19.47
C GLY A 189 -17.32 -8.76 20.59
N GLY A 190 -16.30 -7.90 20.46
CA GLY A 190 -15.96 -6.87 21.45
C GLY A 190 -16.74 -5.56 21.25
N ASP A 191 -16.85 -4.74 22.30
CA ASP A 191 -17.62 -3.48 22.24
C ASP A 191 -16.94 -2.38 21.41
N ARG A 192 -15.60 -2.43 21.26
CA ARG A 192 -14.78 -1.41 20.57
C ARG A 192 -13.53 -2.03 19.96
N ALA A 193 -13.10 -1.49 18.81
CA ALA A 193 -11.83 -1.86 18.17
C ALA A 193 -10.62 -1.33 18.95
N PHE A 194 -9.57 -2.15 19.08
CA PHE A 194 -8.28 -1.73 19.63
C PHE A 194 -7.66 -0.62 18.77
N LYS A 195 -7.30 0.50 19.40
CA LYS A 195 -6.74 1.68 18.72
C LYS A 195 -5.23 1.82 18.88
N GLN A 196 -4.67 1.33 19.98
CA GLN A 196 -3.25 1.39 20.29
C GLN A 196 -2.79 0.09 20.94
N PRO A 197 -1.57 -0.36 20.65
CA PRO A 197 -1.03 -1.55 21.27
C PRO A 197 -0.69 -1.29 22.72
N GLU A 198 -1.13 -2.18 23.60
CA GLU A 198 -0.90 -2.07 25.04
C GLU A 198 0.59 -1.99 25.36
N TRP A 199 1.43 -2.71 24.61
CA TRP A 199 2.89 -2.74 24.78
C TRP A 199 3.61 -1.45 24.34
N ARG A 200 2.94 -0.48 23.68
CA ARG A 200 3.50 0.86 23.43
C ARG A 200 3.04 1.89 24.47
N THR A 201 2.13 1.51 25.37
CA THR A 201 1.73 2.37 26.47
C THR A 201 2.83 2.29 27.52
N PRO A 202 3.53 3.39 27.84
CA PRO A 202 4.54 3.33 28.89
C PRO A 202 3.86 2.91 30.20
N GLN A 203 4.41 1.92 30.90
CA GLN A 203 3.92 1.39 32.18
C GLN A 203 4.03 2.44 33.32
N VAL A 204 3.48 3.64 33.16
CA VAL A 204 3.61 4.74 34.14
C VAL A 204 2.70 4.55 35.35
N GLN A 205 1.86 3.50 35.41
CA GLN A 205 0.90 3.31 36.50
C GLN A 205 1.06 2.07 37.39
N LEU A 206 2.05 1.20 37.19
CA LEU A 206 2.29 0.07 38.10
C LEU A 206 3.32 0.34 39.21
N GLN A 207 3.92 1.53 39.27
CA GLN A 207 4.85 1.93 40.34
C GLN A 207 4.32 3.02 41.30
N LEU A 208 3.07 3.48 41.17
CA LEU A 208 2.50 4.51 42.06
C LEU A 208 1.40 4.03 43.00
N LYS A 209 1.30 2.72 43.27
CA LYS A 209 0.54 2.23 44.42
C LYS A 209 1.46 2.29 45.65
N PRO A 210 1.15 3.08 46.69
CA PRO A 210 2.05 3.24 47.83
C PRO A 210 2.10 1.94 48.64
N PRO A 211 3.27 1.58 49.22
CA PRO A 211 3.27 0.59 50.28
C PRO A 211 2.51 1.16 51.48
N SER A 212 1.56 0.35 51.97
CA SER A 212 0.70 0.57 53.14
C SER A 212 1.47 0.85 54.42
#